data_AF-T5LQ39-F1
#
_entry.id   AF-T5LQ39-F1
#
_cell.length_a   1.000
_cell.length_b   1.000
_cell.length_c   1.000
_cell.angle_alpha   90.00
_cell.angle_beta   90.00
_cell.angle_gamma   90.00
#
_symmetry.space_group_name_H-M   'P 1'
#
loop_
_entity.id
_entity.type
_entity.pdbx_description
1 polymer ?
#
loop_
_entity_poly.entity_id
_entity_poly.type
_entity_poly.pdbx_seq_one_letter_code
_entity_poly.pdbx_strand_id
1 'polypeptide(L)' 'MPVKMSEGIVDKITPAPMLGEHTEEILKEVCGFSAEKISELKAGGAFEVPAKKKK' A
#
# COMPACT_ATOMS: atom_id res chain seq x y z
N MET A 1 15.87 10.96 -16.57
CA MET A 1 14.56 11.63 -16.37
C MET A 1 14.24 12.41 -17.63
N PRO A 2 12.99 12.44 -18.09
CA PRO A 2 12.62 13.08 -19.35
C PRO A 2 12.90 14.59 -19.38
N VAL A 3 13.00 15.26 -18.23
CA VAL A 3 13.42 16.66 -18.06
C VAL A 3 14.32 16.79 -16.82
N LYS A 4 15.31 17.70 -16.84
CA LYS A 4 16.18 18.02 -15.69
C LYS A 4 15.59 19.20 -14.92
N MET A 5 15.44 19.05 -13.60
CA MET A 5 14.99 20.12 -12.70
C MET A 5 16.16 20.58 -11.84
N SER A 6 16.36 21.89 -11.67
CA SER A 6 17.49 22.45 -10.89
C SER A 6 17.38 22.19 -9.39
N GLU A 7 16.16 22.06 -8.85
CA GLU A 7 15.87 21.82 -7.42
C GLU A 7 14.88 20.67 -7.18
N GLY A 8 14.33 20.09 -8.25
CA GLY A 8 13.33 19.01 -8.18
C GLY A 8 14.01 17.65 -8.11
N ILE A 9 14.52 17.31 -6.93
CA ILE A 9 15.22 16.06 -6.68
C ILE A 9 14.15 14.98 -6.44
N VAL A 10 13.94 14.11 -7.42
CA VAL A 10 13.45 12.77 -7.10
C VAL A 10 14.69 11.98 -6.73
N ASP A 11 14.94 11.81 -5.44
CA ASP A 11 16.20 11.29 -4.89
C ASP A 11 16.58 9.91 -5.44
N LYS A 12 15.59 9.03 -5.63
CA LYS A 12 15.78 7.67 -6.16
C LYS A 12 14.52 7.18 -6.87
N ILE A 13 14.71 6.52 -8.00
CA ILE A 13 13.67 5.70 -8.63
C ILE A 13 13.65 4.37 -7.88
N THR A 14 12.66 4.19 -7.01
CA THR A 14 12.40 2.90 -6.36
C THR A 14 11.49 2.04 -7.24
N PRO A 15 11.55 0.70 -7.09
CA PRO A 15 10.57 -0.16 -7.72
C PRO A 15 9.15 0.21 -7.26
N ALA A 16 8.16 -0.09 -8.11
CA ALA A 16 6.76 0.08 -7.73
C ALA A 16 6.41 -0.79 -6.52
N PRO A 17 5.61 -0.28 -5.57
CA PRO A 17 5.18 -1.06 -4.41
C PRO A 17 4.35 -2.27 -4.85
N MET A 18 4.41 -3.34 -4.06
CA MET A 18 3.56 -4.52 -4.28
C MET A 18 2.10 -4.25 -3.90
N LEU A 19 1.20 -5.09 -4.42
CA LEU A 19 -0.22 -5.03 -4.08
C LEU A 19 -0.38 -5.25 -2.57
N GLY A 20 -0.87 -4.22 -1.87
CA GLY A 20 -1.14 -4.27 -0.43
C GLY A 20 0.04 -3.89 0.48
N GLU A 21 1.20 -3.53 -0.07
CA GLU A 21 2.45 -3.32 0.70
C GLU A 21 2.34 -2.22 1.78
N HIS A 22 1.52 -1.20 1.55
CA HIS A 22 1.36 -0.06 2.47
C HIS A 22 -0.08 0.08 2.99
N THR A 23 -0.95 -0.93 2.80
CA THR A 23 -2.36 -0.81 3.18
C THR A 23 -2.56 -0.66 4.68
N GLU A 24 -1.82 -1.40 5.50
CA GLU A 24 -1.91 -1.34 6.96
C GLU A 24 -1.37 -0.01 7.51
N GLU A 25 -0.29 0.51 6.93
CA GLU A 25 0.31 1.79 7.30
C GLU A 25 -0.62 2.96 6.99
N ILE A 26 -1.16 3.03 5.76
CA ILE A 26 -2.07 4.11 5.36
C ILE A 26 -3.39 4.09 6.14
N LEU A 27 -3.95 2.90 6.37
CA LEU A 27 -5.19 2.77 7.16
C LEU A 27 -4.98 3.26 8.60
N LYS A 28 -3.80 3.01 9.18
CA LYS A 28 -3.50 3.42 10.56
C LYS A 28 -3.07 4.88 10.66
N GLU A 29 -2.12 5.33 9.85
CA GLU A 29 -1.46 6.63 9.99
C GLU A 29 -2.24 7.78 9.33
N VAL A 30 -2.87 7.52 8.17
CA VAL A 30 -3.58 8.57 7.41
C VAL A 30 -5.07 8.53 7.73
N CYS A 31 -5.66 7.34 7.78
CA CYS A 31 -7.09 7.18 8.02
C CYS A 31 -7.45 6.99 9.51
N GLY A 32 -6.46 6.80 10.39
CA GLY A 32 -6.69 6.72 11.84
C GLY A 32 -7.47 5.47 12.30
N PHE A 33 -7.47 4.38 11.53
CA PHE A 33 -8.13 3.14 11.94
C PHE A 33 -7.37 2.47 13.09
N SER A 34 -8.13 1.95 14.05
CA SER A 34 -7.58 1.08 15.09
C SER A 34 -7.19 -0.28 14.50
N ALA A 35 -6.19 -0.94 15.10
CA ALA A 35 -5.71 -2.25 14.66
C ALA A 35 -6.84 -3.30 14.61
N GLU A 36 -7.83 -3.18 15.49
CA GLU A 36 -9.01 -4.06 15.54
C GLU A 36 -9.86 -3.95 14.28
N LYS A 37 -10.21 -2.72 13.86
CA LYS A 37 -10.97 -2.47 12.62
C LYS A 37 -10.21 -2.92 11.37
N ILE A 38 -8.88 -2.74 11.35
CA ILE A 38 -8.05 -3.21 10.25
C ILE A 38 -8.13 -4.74 10.18
N SER A 39 -8.08 -5.45 11.32
CA SER A 39 -8.21 -6.91 11.34
C SER A 39 -9.59 -7.40 10.90
N GLU A 40 -10.66 -6.71 11.25
CA GLU A 40 -12.04 -7.03 10.83
C GLU A 40 -12.19 -6.86 9.31
N LEU A 41 -11.69 -5.76 8.75
CA LEU A 41 -11.73 -5.50 7.30
C LEU A 41 -10.86 -6.49 6.53
N LYS A 42 -9.73 -6.89 7.11
CA LYS A 42 -8.85 -7.93 6.56
C LYS A 42 -9.55 -9.29 6.55
N ALA A 43 -10.19 -9.68 7.66
CA ALA A 43 -10.97 -10.91 7.79
C ALA A 43 -12.21 -10.93 6.86
N GLY A 44 -12.81 -9.77 6.61
CA GLY A 44 -13.89 -9.59 5.64
C GLY A 44 -13.45 -9.67 4.17
N GLY A 45 -12.15 -9.80 3.90
CA GLY A 45 -11.60 -9.91 2.55
C GLY A 45 -11.54 -8.58 1.78
N ALA A 46 -11.56 -7.44 2.48
CA ALA A 46 -11.59 -6.12 1.84
C ALA A 46 -10.31 -5.77 1.07
N PHE A 47 -9.14 -6.27 1.53
CA PHE A 47 -7.85 -5.87 0.97
C PHE A 47 -6.86 -7.04 0.73
N GLU A 48 -7.20 -8.27 1.14
CA GLU A 48 -6.35 -9.44 0.87
C GLU A 48 -6.70 -10.12 -0.45
N VAL A 49 -5.68 -10.67 -1.11
CA VAL A 49 -5.86 -11.46 -2.33
C VAL A 49 -6.50 -12.79 -1.95
N PRO A 50 -7.70 -13.12 -2.45
CA PRO A 50 -8.27 -14.44 -2.21
C PRO A 50 -7.32 -15.49 -2.80
N ALA A 51 -7.01 -16.53 -2.02
CA ALA A 51 -6.14 -17.62 -2.45
C ALA A 51 -6.62 -18.13 -3.83
N LYS A 52 -5.77 -18.02 -4.85
CA LYS A 52 -6.09 -18.51 -6.20
C LYS A 52 -6.53 -19.96 -6.08
N LYS A 53 -7.80 -20.27 -6.40
CA LYS A 53 -8.24 -21.65 -6.60
C LYS A 53 -7.32 -22.26 -7.66
N LYS A 54 -6.52 -23.26 -7.28
CA LYS A 54 -5.78 -24.10 -8.23
C LYS A 54 -6.80 -24.68 -9.20
N LYS A 55 -6.65 -24.35 -10.49
CA LYS A 55 -7.25 -25.12 -11.57
C LYS A 55 -6.48 -26.42 -11.72
#